data_AF-A0A1V1WWB4-F1
#
_entry.id   AF-A0A1V1WWB4-F1
#
_cell.length_a   1.000
_cell.length_b   1.000
_cell.length_c   1.000
_cell.angle_alpha   90.00
_cell.angle_beta   90.00
_cell.angle_gamma   90.00
#
_symmetry.space_group_name_H-M   'P 1'
#
loop_
_entity.id
_entity.type
_entity.pdbx_description
1 polymer ?
#
loop_
_entity_poly.entity_id
_entity_poly.type
_entity_poly.pdbx_seq_one_letter_code
_entity_poly.pdbx_strand_id
1 'polypeptide(L)'
;MNTPAQRTSIEAFLAGVLTRSEKLSYYASSRGWGFIMTWAHRVAGLIIVLYMFFHIVTLSGLYAPAKFASNMDFIHNFFFGFLEWVLAIPVIFHALNGARLILYEFFRVRDDAAMIRWVLVLSVLYVFSLGVFMLMGNQHVSVGFFWFTIFIVSLISAVVVYRKLWPTRNNGFWKLQRISGAFLLPMVSGHILFMHLNYQAGHDINTILVRVSSIGIKAIDSAFVILVFFHAGFGLNTIIGDFVENTRLKTVLTVVTTVVMTIFAYAGTKLIISVNP
;
A
#
# COMPACT_ATOMS: atom_id res chain seq x y z
N MET A 1 -23.06 -5.04 -38.05
CA MET A 1 -22.62 -3.68 -37.73
C MET A 1 -22.70 -3.53 -36.22
N ASN A 2 -21.57 -3.45 -35.53
CA ASN A 2 -21.56 -3.28 -34.07
C ASN A 2 -21.70 -1.78 -33.77
N THR A 3 -22.83 -1.39 -33.20
CA THR A 3 -23.06 -0.05 -32.68
C THR A 3 -22.03 0.24 -31.59
N PRO A 4 -21.33 1.39 -31.62
CA PRO A 4 -20.41 1.74 -30.54
C PRO A 4 -21.21 1.89 -29.24
N ALA A 5 -20.80 1.17 -28.19
CA ALA A 5 -21.42 1.32 -26.87
C ALA A 5 -21.36 2.79 -26.43
N GLN A 6 -22.51 3.33 -26.04
CA GLN A 6 -22.67 4.70 -25.59
C GLN A 6 -21.82 4.89 -24.31
N ARG A 7 -20.70 5.62 -24.43
CA ARG A 7 -19.81 5.91 -23.30
C ARG A 7 -20.60 6.69 -22.25
N THR A 8 -20.49 6.29 -21.00
CA THR A 8 -21.13 7.02 -19.88
C THR A 8 -20.54 8.42 -19.76
N SER A 9 -21.28 9.39 -19.21
CA SER A 9 -20.84 10.79 -19.07
C SER A 9 -19.49 10.94 -18.34
N ILE A 10 -19.22 10.05 -17.39
CA ILE A 10 -17.95 9.96 -16.66
C ILE A 10 -16.81 9.45 -17.57
N GLU A 11 -17.07 8.44 -18.41
CA GLU A 11 -16.09 7.94 -19.38
C GLU A 11 -15.71 9.00 -20.42
N ALA A 12 -16.68 9.83 -20.84
CA ALA A 12 -16.42 10.97 -21.72
C ALA A 12 -15.59 12.07 -21.02
N PHE A 13 -15.90 12.37 -19.75
CA PHE A 13 -15.15 13.34 -18.96
C PHE A 13 -13.70 12.91 -18.71
N LEU A 14 -13.49 11.66 -18.27
CA LEU A 14 -12.15 11.11 -18.05
C LEU A 14 -11.36 11.06 -19.36
N ALA A 15 -11.99 10.64 -20.47
CA ALA A 15 -11.36 10.69 -21.78
C ALA A 15 -10.95 12.13 -22.16
N GLY A 16 -11.80 13.13 -21.90
CA GLY A 16 -11.51 14.54 -22.14
C GLY A 16 -10.32 15.07 -21.34
N VAL A 17 -10.23 14.76 -20.04
CA VAL A 17 -9.09 15.14 -19.18
C VAL A 17 -7.80 14.47 -19.65
N LEU A 18 -7.87 13.19 -20.04
CA LEU A 18 -6.72 12.42 -20.52
C LEU A 18 -6.23 12.90 -21.89
N THR A 19 -7.13 13.34 -22.77
CA THR A 19 -6.76 13.95 -24.06
C THR A 19 -6.10 15.32 -23.92
N ARG A 20 -6.30 16.03 -22.79
CA ARG A 20 -5.63 17.32 -22.53
C ARG A 20 -4.16 17.19 -22.16
N SER A 21 -3.69 16.00 -21.78
CA SER A 21 -2.27 15.73 -21.59
C SER A 21 -1.74 15.02 -22.84
N GLU A 22 -1.12 15.77 -23.75
CA GLU A 22 -0.57 15.23 -25.00
C GLU A 22 0.35 14.03 -24.76
N LYS A 23 1.16 14.07 -23.70
CA LYS A 23 2.09 12.97 -23.34
C LYS A 23 1.36 11.72 -22.85
N LEU A 24 0.38 11.85 -21.95
CA LEU A 24 -0.40 10.69 -21.46
C LEU A 24 -1.27 10.10 -22.57
N SER A 25 -1.90 10.95 -23.38
CA SER A 25 -2.66 10.56 -24.57
C SER A 25 -1.79 9.81 -25.57
N TYR A 26 -0.55 10.26 -25.81
CA TYR A 26 0.42 9.58 -26.68
C TYR A 26 0.79 8.19 -26.18
N TYR A 27 1.13 8.01 -24.90
CA TYR A 27 1.46 6.68 -24.37
C TYR A 27 0.23 5.77 -24.29
N ALA A 28 -0.94 6.30 -23.98
CA ALA A 28 -2.18 5.53 -23.94
C ALA A 28 -2.57 5.04 -25.33
N SER A 29 -2.42 5.89 -26.36
CA SER A 29 -2.72 5.56 -27.75
C SER A 29 -1.67 4.66 -28.40
N SER A 30 -0.39 4.83 -28.07
CA SER A 30 0.71 4.05 -28.68
C SER A 30 1.02 2.72 -27.98
N ARG A 31 0.88 2.64 -26.65
CA ARG A 31 1.26 1.47 -25.83
C ARG A 31 0.09 0.84 -25.07
N GLY A 32 -1.06 1.53 -25.00
CA GLY A 32 -2.26 1.06 -24.30
C GLY A 32 -2.27 1.33 -22.79
N TRP A 33 -3.47 1.25 -22.21
CA TRP A 33 -3.69 1.48 -20.78
C TRP A 33 -2.98 0.48 -19.87
N GLY A 34 -2.84 -0.78 -20.28
CA GLY A 34 -2.11 -1.79 -19.50
C GLY A 34 -0.65 -1.42 -19.24
N PHE A 35 0.01 -0.79 -20.21
CA PHE A 35 1.37 -0.28 -20.07
C PHE A 35 1.44 0.86 -19.02
N ILE A 36 0.55 1.85 -19.12
CA ILE A 36 0.49 2.97 -18.18
C ILE A 36 0.26 2.47 -16.75
N MET A 37 -0.71 1.57 -16.56
CA MET A 37 -1.04 1.04 -15.24
C MET A 37 0.13 0.25 -14.64
N THR A 38 0.90 -0.46 -15.47
CA THR A 38 2.09 -1.19 -15.03
C THR A 38 3.19 -0.25 -14.55
N TRP A 39 3.47 0.82 -15.31
CA TRP A 39 4.45 1.83 -14.91
C TRP A 39 4.02 2.58 -13.66
N ALA A 40 2.77 3.04 -13.62
CA ALA A 40 2.20 3.71 -12.45
C ALA A 40 2.30 2.84 -11.20
N HIS A 41 2.10 1.52 -11.31
CA HIS A 41 2.17 0.60 -10.17
C HIS A 41 3.58 0.48 -9.60
N ARG A 42 4.59 0.47 -10.47
CA ARG A 42 6.00 0.47 -10.07
C ARG A 42 6.39 1.78 -9.40
N VAL A 43 6.02 2.91 -10.00
CA VAL A 43 6.30 4.24 -9.43
C VAL A 43 5.61 4.40 -8.08
N ALA A 44 4.34 4.00 -7.96
CA ALA A 44 3.62 3.98 -6.69
C ALA A 44 4.32 3.09 -5.66
N GLY A 45 4.77 1.89 -6.05
CA GLY A 45 5.57 1.01 -5.20
C GLY A 45 6.85 1.66 -4.69
N LEU A 46 7.60 2.37 -5.55
CA LEU A 46 8.81 3.10 -5.16
C LEU A 46 8.51 4.22 -4.17
N ILE A 47 7.46 5.00 -4.40
CA ILE A 47 7.01 6.06 -3.46
C ILE A 47 6.68 5.45 -2.10
N ILE A 48 5.94 4.34 -2.08
CA ILE A 48 5.55 3.65 -0.83
C ILE A 48 6.78 3.14 -0.09
N VAL A 49 7.77 2.55 -0.77
CA VAL A 49 9.03 2.11 -0.13
C VAL A 49 9.74 3.27 0.56
N LEU A 50 9.89 4.41 -0.13
CA LEU A 50 10.53 5.58 0.45
C LEU A 50 9.75 6.09 1.67
N TYR A 51 8.43 6.14 1.57
CA TYR A 51 7.58 6.51 2.69
C TYR A 51 7.70 5.52 3.85
N MET A 52 7.76 4.20 3.60
CA MET A 52 7.91 3.20 4.66
C MET A 52 9.20 3.40 5.46
N PHE A 53 10.32 3.74 4.80
CA PHE A 53 11.55 4.08 5.50
C PHE A 53 11.39 5.33 6.37
N PHE A 54 10.82 6.39 5.80
CA PHE A 54 10.50 7.60 6.56
C PHE A 54 9.59 7.29 7.75
N HIS A 55 8.57 6.47 7.56
CA HIS A 55 7.60 6.08 8.57
C HIS A 55 8.26 5.34 9.75
N ILE A 56 9.13 4.35 9.49
CA ILE A 56 9.87 3.66 10.55
C ILE A 56 10.82 4.61 11.29
N VAL A 57 11.50 5.51 10.59
CA VAL A 57 12.37 6.52 11.20
C VAL A 57 11.57 7.47 12.09
N THR A 58 10.42 7.96 11.63
CA THR A 58 9.54 8.84 12.41
C THR A 58 9.02 8.12 13.65
N LEU A 59 8.52 6.90 13.51
CA LEU A 59 8.01 6.10 14.64
C LEU A 59 9.11 5.67 15.61
N SER A 60 10.38 5.59 15.18
CA SER A 60 11.50 5.36 16.12
C SER A 60 11.63 6.45 17.18
N GLY A 61 11.02 7.62 16.96
CA GLY A 61 10.86 8.65 17.98
C GLY A 61 10.11 8.19 19.22
N LEU A 62 9.29 7.13 19.16
CA LEU A 62 8.57 6.58 20.31
C LEU A 62 9.49 6.10 21.45
N TYR A 63 10.77 5.81 21.18
CA TYR A 63 11.76 5.56 22.24
C TYR A 63 12.11 6.81 23.07
N ALA A 64 11.84 8.00 22.54
CA ALA A 64 12.14 9.29 23.16
C ALA A 64 10.91 10.21 23.07
N PRO A 65 9.98 10.13 24.04
CA PRO A 65 8.69 10.82 24.00
C PRO A 65 8.74 12.30 23.62
N ALA A 66 9.67 13.07 24.19
CA ALA A 66 9.83 14.49 23.89
C ALA A 66 10.20 14.75 22.42
N LYS A 67 11.03 13.87 21.82
CA LYS A 67 11.40 13.96 20.41
C LYS A 67 10.22 13.62 19.51
N PHE A 68 9.43 12.60 19.87
CA PHE A 68 8.23 12.24 19.12
C PHE A 68 7.21 13.38 19.14
N ALA A 69 6.93 13.94 20.31
CA ALA A 69 6.01 15.08 20.46
C ALA A 69 6.46 16.27 19.60
N SER A 70 7.74 16.66 19.68
CA SER A 70 8.28 17.75 18.85
C SER A 70 8.19 17.47 17.34
N ASN A 71 8.37 16.22 16.91
CA ASN A 71 8.18 15.84 15.51
C ASN A 71 6.70 15.94 15.10
N MET A 72 5.79 15.49 15.96
CA MET A 72 4.35 15.56 15.68
C MET A 72 3.87 17.02 15.65
N ASP A 73 4.38 17.90 16.51
CA ASP A 73 4.09 19.34 16.47
C ASP A 73 4.54 19.98 15.14
N PHE A 74 5.71 19.59 14.62
CA PHE A 74 6.18 20.06 13.31
C PHE A 74 5.31 19.57 12.16
N ILE A 75 4.88 18.30 12.22
CA ILE A 75 4.05 17.65 11.19
C ILE A 75 2.57 18.08 11.31
N HIS A 76 2.16 18.61 12.45
CA HIS A 76 0.81 19.11 12.70
C HIS A 76 0.58 20.47 12.02
N ASN A 77 0.46 20.47 10.70
CA ASN A 77 0.00 21.61 9.91
C ASN A 77 -0.71 21.17 8.63
N PHE A 78 -1.44 22.10 8.02
CA PHE A 78 -2.22 21.84 6.81
C PHE A 78 -1.40 21.24 5.66
N PHE A 79 -0.15 21.69 5.49
CA PHE A 79 0.69 21.21 4.39
C PHE A 79 1.03 19.73 4.54
N PHE A 80 1.47 19.29 5.73
CA PHE A 80 1.75 17.87 5.95
C PHE A 80 0.48 17.01 6.00
N GLY A 81 -0.62 17.49 6.58
CA GLY A 81 -1.90 16.79 6.52
C GLY A 81 -2.38 16.60 5.07
N PHE A 82 -2.19 17.60 4.21
CA PHE A 82 -2.45 17.47 2.78
C PHE A 82 -1.52 16.45 2.11
N LEU A 83 -0.22 16.43 2.45
CA LEU A 83 0.71 15.43 1.93
C LEU A 83 0.37 14.00 2.38
N GLU A 84 -0.10 13.80 3.61
CA GLU A 84 -0.60 12.51 4.10
C GLU A 84 -1.82 12.04 3.30
N TRP A 85 -2.74 12.96 3.02
CA TRP A 85 -3.89 12.66 2.17
C TRP A 85 -3.47 12.31 0.73
N VAL A 86 -2.56 13.09 0.14
CA VAL A 86 -2.03 12.84 -1.22
C VAL A 86 -1.27 11.51 -1.27
N LEU A 87 -0.57 11.12 -0.21
CA LEU A 87 0.14 9.85 -0.12
C LEU A 87 -0.80 8.64 -0.18
N ALA A 88 -2.07 8.77 0.23
CA ALA A 88 -3.04 7.69 0.08
C ALA A 88 -3.27 7.31 -1.39
N ILE A 89 -3.07 8.24 -2.34
CA ILE A 89 -3.26 7.99 -3.78
C ILE A 89 -2.33 6.87 -4.27
N PRO A 90 -0.99 6.98 -4.20
CA PRO A 90 -0.12 5.89 -4.64
C PRO A 90 -0.32 4.61 -3.84
N VAL A 91 -0.60 4.68 -2.52
CA VAL A 91 -0.81 3.47 -1.70
C VAL A 91 -2.01 2.66 -2.19
N ILE A 92 -3.17 3.30 -2.32
CA ILE A 92 -4.41 2.62 -2.65
C ILE A 92 -4.44 2.22 -4.12
N PHE A 93 -3.91 3.07 -5.00
CA PHE A 93 -3.70 2.69 -6.39
C PHE A 93 -2.79 1.45 -6.50
N HIS A 94 -1.67 1.41 -5.78
CA HIS A 94 -0.75 0.27 -5.80
C HIS A 94 -1.46 -1.01 -5.32
N ALA A 95 -2.20 -0.93 -4.21
CA ALA A 95 -2.92 -2.05 -3.63
C ALA A 95 -4.01 -2.59 -4.59
N LEU A 96 -4.86 -1.72 -5.12
CA LEU A 96 -5.95 -2.10 -6.03
C LEU A 96 -5.43 -2.57 -7.39
N ASN A 97 -4.40 -1.93 -7.92
CA ASN A 97 -3.77 -2.37 -9.16
C ASN A 97 -3.05 -3.72 -8.98
N GLY A 98 -2.44 -3.98 -7.83
CA GLY A 98 -1.90 -5.29 -7.47
C GLY A 98 -3.00 -6.36 -7.41
N ALA A 99 -4.16 -6.03 -6.81
CA ALA A 99 -5.33 -6.91 -6.81
C ALA A 99 -5.84 -7.21 -8.23
N ARG A 100 -5.84 -6.21 -9.13
CA ARG A 100 -6.13 -6.43 -10.56
C ARG A 100 -5.21 -7.49 -11.16
N LEU A 101 -3.91 -7.41 -10.91
CA LEU A 101 -2.95 -8.38 -11.44
C LEU A 101 -3.24 -9.78 -10.91
N ILE A 102 -3.56 -9.93 -9.62
CA ILE A 102 -3.97 -11.23 -9.03
C ILE A 102 -5.23 -11.78 -9.72
N LEU A 103 -6.25 -10.94 -9.93
CA LEU A 103 -7.49 -11.33 -10.61
C LEU A 103 -7.23 -11.79 -12.04
N TYR A 104 -6.41 -11.04 -12.78
CA TYR A 104 -6.02 -11.37 -14.14
C TYR A 104 -5.23 -12.68 -14.18
N GLU A 105 -4.18 -12.82 -13.37
CA GLU A 105 -3.24 -13.94 -13.44
C GLU A 105 -3.84 -15.26 -12.96
N PHE A 106 -4.65 -15.26 -11.87
CA PHE A 106 -5.05 -16.50 -11.18
C PHE A 106 -6.55 -16.76 -11.18
N PHE A 107 -7.36 -15.70 -11.22
CA PHE A 107 -8.82 -15.82 -11.30
C PHE A 107 -9.32 -15.77 -12.74
N ARG A 108 -8.42 -15.54 -13.71
CA ARG A 108 -8.69 -15.52 -15.15
C ARG A 108 -9.79 -14.51 -15.53
N VAL A 109 -9.89 -13.42 -14.78
CA VAL A 109 -10.74 -12.28 -15.17
C VAL A 109 -10.04 -11.56 -16.32
N ARG A 110 -10.61 -11.63 -17.53
CA ARG A 110 -10.00 -11.11 -18.78
C ARG A 110 -10.64 -9.82 -19.29
N ASP A 111 -11.37 -9.11 -18.44
CA ASP A 111 -11.96 -7.80 -18.77
C ASP A 111 -11.08 -6.67 -18.21
N ASP A 112 -9.97 -6.39 -18.89
CA ASP A 112 -9.00 -5.38 -18.47
C ASP A 112 -9.62 -3.98 -18.37
N ALA A 113 -10.52 -3.64 -19.29
CA ALA A 113 -11.19 -2.34 -19.29
C ALA A 113 -12.06 -2.16 -18.04
N ALA A 114 -12.90 -3.14 -17.72
CA ALA A 114 -13.71 -3.09 -16.51
C ALA A 114 -12.85 -3.08 -15.24
N MET A 115 -11.81 -3.91 -15.17
CA MET A 115 -10.97 -3.93 -13.98
C MET A 115 -10.17 -2.64 -13.79
N ILE A 116 -9.64 -2.02 -14.85
CA ILE A 116 -8.98 -0.71 -14.77
C ILE A 116 -9.96 0.36 -14.28
N ARG A 117 -11.19 0.37 -14.83
CA ARG A 117 -12.25 1.28 -14.37
C ARG A 117 -12.52 1.09 -12.87
N TRP A 118 -12.64 -0.14 -12.39
CA TRP A 118 -12.86 -0.41 -10.97
C TRP A 118 -11.68 -0.03 -10.08
N VAL A 119 -10.43 -0.24 -10.52
CA VAL A 119 -9.25 0.26 -9.80
C VAL A 119 -9.33 1.77 -9.61
N LEU A 120 -9.67 2.53 -10.66
CA LEU A 120 -9.75 3.98 -10.58
C LEU A 120 -10.93 4.45 -9.72
N VAL A 121 -12.13 3.87 -9.91
CA VAL A 121 -13.33 4.23 -9.14
C VAL A 121 -13.12 3.95 -7.65
N LEU A 122 -12.63 2.75 -7.29
CA LEU A 122 -12.40 2.39 -5.90
C LEU A 122 -11.28 3.22 -5.27
N SER A 123 -10.24 3.60 -6.04
CA SER A 123 -9.20 4.50 -5.55
C SER A 123 -9.75 5.89 -5.23
N VAL A 124 -10.57 6.46 -6.12
CA VAL A 124 -11.20 7.77 -5.90
C VAL A 124 -12.15 7.74 -4.71
N LEU A 125 -13.01 6.72 -4.63
CA LEU A 125 -13.93 6.55 -3.51
C LEU A 125 -13.17 6.47 -2.18
N TYR A 126 -12.12 5.65 -2.12
CA TYR A 126 -11.33 5.52 -0.91
C TYR A 126 -10.64 6.82 -0.52
N VAL A 127 -9.94 7.49 -1.45
CA VAL A 127 -9.20 8.73 -1.15
C VAL A 127 -10.15 9.85 -0.74
N PHE A 128 -11.34 9.91 -1.36
CA PHE A 128 -12.38 10.85 -0.95
C PHE A 128 -12.91 10.54 0.46
N SER A 129 -13.27 9.29 0.74
CA SER A 129 -13.73 8.87 2.07
C SER A 129 -12.66 9.13 3.14
N LEU A 130 -11.39 8.89 2.83
CA LEU A 130 -10.29 9.21 3.74
C LEU A 130 -10.23 10.71 4.05
N GLY A 131 -10.35 11.56 3.03
CA GLY A 131 -10.39 13.02 3.21
C GLY A 131 -11.55 13.46 4.10
N VAL A 132 -12.73 12.86 3.94
CA VAL A 132 -13.88 13.10 4.83
C VAL A 132 -13.55 12.73 6.27
N PHE A 133 -12.97 11.55 6.51
CA PHE A 133 -12.59 11.14 7.86
C PHE A 133 -11.48 11.99 8.47
N MET A 134 -10.50 12.44 7.69
CA MET A 134 -9.48 13.37 8.16
C MET A 134 -10.07 14.72 8.59
N LEU A 135 -11.09 15.22 7.87
CA LEU A 135 -11.79 16.46 8.24
C LEU A 135 -12.65 16.31 9.50
N MET A 136 -13.26 15.13 9.69
CA MET A 136 -14.06 14.82 10.88
C MET A 136 -13.15 14.58 12.11
N GLY A 137 -12.12 13.76 11.96
CA GLY A 137 -11.02 13.54 12.91
C GLY A 137 -11.40 13.01 14.30
N ASN A 138 -12.67 12.70 14.53
CA ASN A 138 -13.26 12.42 15.84
C ASN A 138 -14.12 11.14 15.86
N GLN A 139 -13.91 10.24 14.90
CA GLN A 139 -14.63 8.98 14.81
C GLN A 139 -13.98 7.94 15.71
N HIS A 140 -14.79 7.13 16.38
CA HIS A 140 -14.33 6.14 17.33
C HIS A 140 -14.79 4.74 16.93
N VAL A 141 -13.88 3.79 17.04
CA VAL A 141 -14.14 2.35 16.90
C VAL A 141 -13.30 1.62 17.93
N SER A 142 -13.80 0.50 18.45
CA SER A 142 -13.00 -0.34 19.34
C SER A 142 -11.74 -0.82 18.60
N VAL A 143 -10.57 -0.51 19.18
CA VAL A 143 -9.26 -0.90 18.64
C VAL A 143 -9.20 -2.40 18.38
N GLY A 144 -9.57 -3.21 19.39
CA GLY A 144 -9.52 -4.66 19.29
C GLY A 144 -10.46 -5.19 18.21
N PHE A 145 -11.70 -4.68 18.17
CA PHE A 145 -12.69 -5.09 17.16
C PHE A 145 -12.23 -4.75 15.73
N PHE A 146 -11.74 -3.52 15.52
CA PHE A 146 -11.28 -3.06 14.22
C PHE A 146 -10.12 -3.93 13.70
N TRP A 147 -9.05 -4.05 14.50
CA TRP A 147 -7.85 -4.75 14.07
C TRP A 147 -8.05 -6.26 13.95
N PHE A 148 -8.87 -6.87 14.81
CA PHE A 148 -9.24 -8.27 14.67
C PHE A 148 -10.00 -8.51 13.36
N THR A 149 -10.99 -7.67 13.03
CA THR A 149 -11.77 -7.79 11.80
C THR A 149 -10.86 -7.65 10.57
N ILE A 150 -10.03 -6.59 10.52
CA ILE A 150 -9.10 -6.36 9.40
C ILE A 150 -8.12 -7.53 9.27
N PHE A 151 -7.59 -8.06 10.37
CA PHE A 151 -6.68 -9.20 10.36
C PHE A 151 -7.36 -10.47 9.80
N ILE A 152 -8.59 -10.78 10.23
CA ILE A 152 -9.34 -11.94 9.70
C ILE A 152 -9.61 -11.80 8.20
N VAL A 153 -10.05 -10.62 7.74
CA VAL A 153 -10.27 -10.37 6.30
C VAL A 153 -8.97 -10.51 5.50
N SER A 154 -7.84 -10.07 6.08
CA SER A 154 -6.51 -10.20 5.49
C SER A 154 -6.05 -11.66 5.39
N LEU A 155 -6.29 -12.45 6.43
CA LEU A 155 -6.02 -13.89 6.43
C LEU A 155 -6.87 -14.62 5.39
N ILE A 156 -8.17 -14.33 5.31
CA ILE A 156 -9.06 -14.92 4.32
C ILE A 156 -8.55 -14.61 2.90
N SER A 157 -8.22 -13.35 2.63
CA SER A 157 -7.69 -12.91 1.34
C SER A 157 -6.40 -13.64 0.98
N ALA A 158 -5.47 -13.76 1.93
CA ALA A 158 -4.22 -14.48 1.76
C ALA A 158 -4.44 -15.98 1.51
N VAL A 159 -5.35 -16.62 2.25
CA VAL A 159 -5.67 -18.05 2.12
C VAL A 159 -6.32 -18.35 0.76
N VAL A 160 -7.24 -17.50 0.30
CA VAL A 160 -7.88 -17.63 -1.01
C VAL A 160 -6.82 -17.62 -2.12
N VAL A 161 -5.89 -16.67 -2.07
CA VAL A 161 -4.79 -16.57 -3.03
C VAL A 161 -3.79 -17.72 -2.89
N TYR A 162 -3.42 -18.11 -1.66
CA TYR A 162 -2.56 -19.25 -1.37
C TYR A 162 -3.12 -20.55 -1.98
N ARG A 163 -4.40 -20.86 -1.74
CA ARG A 163 -5.04 -22.09 -2.26
C ARG A 163 -5.01 -22.16 -3.78
N LYS A 164 -5.12 -21.02 -4.46
CA LYS A 164 -5.05 -20.95 -5.92
C LYS A 164 -3.63 -21.04 -6.46
N LEU A 165 -2.66 -20.44 -5.75
CA LEU A 165 -1.28 -20.30 -6.20
C LEU A 165 -0.38 -21.48 -5.85
N TRP A 166 -0.55 -22.07 -4.67
CA TRP A 166 0.40 -23.03 -4.13
C TRP A 166 0.64 -24.24 -5.06
N PRO A 167 -0.40 -24.81 -5.72
CA PRO A 167 -0.21 -25.94 -6.64
C PRO A 167 0.53 -25.61 -7.95
N THR A 168 0.71 -24.32 -8.28
CA THR A 168 1.38 -23.93 -9.54
C THR A 168 2.88 -24.22 -9.49
N ARG A 169 3.56 -24.32 -10.64
CA ARG A 169 5.02 -24.52 -10.72
C ARG A 169 5.85 -23.24 -10.49
N ASN A 170 5.22 -22.14 -10.07
CA ASN A 170 5.89 -20.87 -9.84
C ASN A 170 6.88 -20.94 -8.66
N ASN A 171 7.90 -20.08 -8.69
CA ASN A 171 8.88 -19.94 -7.61
C ASN A 171 8.22 -19.60 -6.27
N GLY A 172 8.76 -20.12 -5.16
CA GLY A 172 8.23 -19.91 -3.81
C GLY A 172 8.15 -18.44 -3.39
N PHE A 173 9.23 -17.67 -3.55
CA PHE A 173 9.25 -16.25 -3.17
C PHE A 173 8.30 -15.42 -4.02
N TRP A 174 8.19 -15.76 -5.29
CA TRP A 174 7.22 -15.13 -6.19
C TRP A 174 5.78 -15.38 -5.72
N LYS A 175 5.44 -16.61 -5.29
CA LYS A 175 4.13 -16.94 -4.70
C LYS A 175 3.90 -16.18 -3.41
N LEU A 176 4.91 -16.16 -2.53
CA LEU A 176 4.84 -15.43 -1.26
C LEU A 176 4.58 -13.94 -1.48
N GLN A 177 5.11 -13.32 -2.53
CA GLN A 177 4.83 -11.91 -2.82
C GLN A 177 3.35 -11.66 -3.16
N ARG A 178 2.68 -12.57 -3.88
CA ARG A 178 1.24 -12.44 -4.17
C ARG A 178 0.39 -12.71 -2.94
N ILE A 179 0.77 -13.72 -2.15
CA ILE A 179 0.08 -14.06 -0.90
C ILE A 179 0.22 -12.91 0.10
N SER A 180 1.41 -12.35 0.26
CA SER A 180 1.62 -11.17 1.10
C SER A 180 0.87 -9.96 0.57
N GLY A 181 0.84 -9.74 -0.75
CA GLY A 181 0.03 -8.66 -1.35
C GLY A 181 -1.47 -8.79 -1.05
N ALA A 182 -2.00 -10.01 -1.10
CA ALA A 182 -3.39 -10.29 -0.76
C ALA A 182 -3.69 -10.07 0.73
N PHE A 183 -2.76 -10.44 1.62
CA PHE A 183 -2.85 -10.10 3.05
C PHE A 183 -2.77 -8.60 3.30
N LEU A 184 -1.86 -7.90 2.60
CA LEU A 184 -1.60 -6.48 2.80
C LEU A 184 -2.72 -5.59 2.27
N LEU A 185 -3.52 -6.06 1.32
CA LEU A 185 -4.62 -5.27 0.74
C LEU A 185 -5.60 -4.75 1.82
N PRO A 186 -6.21 -5.58 2.68
CA PRO A 186 -7.03 -5.06 3.77
C PRO A 186 -6.20 -4.47 4.92
N MET A 187 -5.03 -5.03 5.26
CA MET A 187 -4.20 -4.51 6.36
C MET A 187 -3.75 -3.06 6.14
N VAL A 188 -3.16 -2.74 4.98
CA VAL A 188 -2.65 -1.40 4.69
C VAL A 188 -3.79 -0.39 4.57
N SER A 189 -4.88 -0.78 3.89
CA SER A 189 -6.08 0.06 3.77
C SER A 189 -6.70 0.31 5.14
N GLY A 190 -6.88 -0.73 5.96
CA GLY A 190 -7.38 -0.62 7.32
C GLY A 190 -6.46 0.24 8.20
N HIS A 191 -5.14 0.10 8.08
CA HIS A 191 -4.17 0.89 8.81
C HIS A 191 -4.32 2.38 8.51
N ILE A 192 -4.31 2.77 7.23
CA ILE A 192 -4.46 4.17 6.83
C ILE A 192 -5.81 4.71 7.33
N LEU A 193 -6.90 3.98 7.11
CA LEU A 193 -8.22 4.40 7.57
C LEU A 193 -8.24 4.61 9.09
N PHE A 194 -7.74 3.66 9.87
CA PHE A 194 -7.75 3.73 11.33
C PHE A 194 -6.99 4.94 11.88
N MET A 195 -5.80 5.24 11.31
CA MET A 195 -5.00 6.40 11.74
C MET A 195 -5.70 7.74 11.46
N HIS A 196 -6.71 7.76 10.59
CA HIS A 196 -7.44 8.96 10.19
C HIS A 196 -8.93 8.97 10.61
N LEU A 197 -9.43 7.92 11.28
CA LEU A 197 -10.73 7.98 11.97
C LEU A 197 -10.67 8.95 13.14
N ASN A 198 -9.59 8.86 13.92
CA ASN A 198 -9.26 9.76 15.01
C ASN A 198 -7.83 10.25 14.84
N TYR A 199 -7.63 11.56 14.75
CA TYR A 199 -6.31 12.17 14.52
C TYR A 199 -5.26 11.72 15.54
N GLN A 200 -5.67 11.57 16.81
CA GLN A 200 -4.79 11.16 17.91
C GLN A 200 -4.27 9.72 17.74
N ALA A 201 -4.98 8.85 17.01
CA ALA A 201 -4.56 7.47 16.80
C ALA A 201 -3.19 7.37 16.10
N GLY A 202 -2.83 8.34 15.26
CA GLY A 202 -1.55 8.40 14.56
C GLY A 202 -0.52 9.38 15.14
N HIS A 203 -0.96 10.32 15.98
CA HIS A 203 -0.16 11.50 16.34
C HIS A 203 0.05 11.72 17.84
N ASP A 204 -0.80 11.16 18.70
CA ASP A 204 -0.64 11.29 20.15
C ASP A 204 0.16 10.10 20.70
N ILE A 205 1.23 10.41 21.43
CA ILE A 205 2.14 9.38 21.94
C ILE A 205 1.46 8.42 22.90
N ASN A 206 0.65 8.92 23.84
CA ASN A 206 0.02 8.10 24.86
C ASN A 206 -1.02 7.17 24.20
N THR A 207 -1.80 7.70 23.27
CA THR A 207 -2.78 6.94 22.48
C THR A 207 -2.10 5.81 21.70
N ILE A 208 -0.96 6.10 21.06
CA ILE A 208 -0.17 5.09 20.33
C ILE A 208 0.36 4.03 21.29
N LEU A 209 1.02 4.41 22.39
CA LEU A 209 1.62 3.49 23.35
C LEU A 209 0.58 2.59 24.02
N VAL A 210 -0.57 3.14 24.41
CA VAL A 210 -1.69 2.37 24.96
C VAL A 210 -2.20 1.36 23.93
N ARG A 211 -2.37 1.75 22.66
CA ARG A 211 -2.81 0.83 21.60
C ARG A 211 -1.83 -0.34 21.43
N VAL A 212 -0.54 -0.04 21.28
CA VAL A 212 0.48 -1.06 21.00
C VAL A 212 0.91 -1.83 22.26
N SER A 213 0.42 -1.48 23.45
CA SER A 213 0.67 -2.25 24.67
C SER A 213 0.03 -3.65 24.64
N SER A 214 -1.03 -3.83 23.87
CA SER A 214 -1.73 -5.11 23.72
C SER A 214 -0.87 -6.13 22.96
N ILE A 215 -0.70 -7.32 23.55
CA ILE A 215 0.04 -8.42 22.91
C ILE A 215 -0.54 -8.82 21.54
N GLY A 216 -1.87 -8.75 21.39
CA GLY A 216 -2.54 -9.04 20.13
C GLY A 216 -2.19 -8.02 19.04
N ILE A 217 -2.17 -6.73 19.40
CA ILE A 217 -1.77 -5.65 18.48
C ILE A 217 -0.29 -5.77 18.14
N LYS A 218 0.60 -6.03 19.12
CA LYS A 218 2.02 -6.25 18.85
C LYS A 218 2.24 -7.38 17.84
N ALA A 219 1.52 -8.49 17.98
CA ALA A 219 1.60 -9.61 17.05
C ALA A 219 1.12 -9.24 15.64
N ILE A 220 -0.03 -8.56 15.52
CA ILE A 220 -0.59 -8.11 14.24
C ILE A 220 0.35 -7.12 13.56
N ASP A 221 0.81 -6.09 14.27
CA ASP A 221 1.70 -5.07 13.71
C ASP A 221 3.07 -5.65 13.33
N SER A 222 3.59 -6.62 14.11
CA SER A 222 4.83 -7.32 13.76
C SER A 222 4.68 -8.13 12.47
N ALA A 223 3.58 -8.88 12.34
CA ALA A 223 3.28 -9.62 11.10
C ALA A 223 3.12 -8.66 9.91
N PHE A 224 2.45 -7.52 10.13
CA PHE A 224 2.28 -6.49 9.12
C PHE A 224 3.63 -5.94 8.65
N VAL A 225 4.50 -5.49 9.57
CA VAL A 225 5.83 -4.94 9.25
C VAL A 225 6.69 -5.96 8.50
N ILE A 226 6.75 -7.22 8.96
CA ILE A 226 7.53 -8.26 8.30
C ILE A 226 7.03 -8.49 6.87
N LEU A 227 5.71 -8.63 6.68
CA LEU A 227 5.14 -8.91 5.38
C LEU A 227 5.27 -7.73 4.40
N VAL A 228 5.11 -6.50 4.87
CA VAL A 228 5.22 -5.31 4.00
C VAL A 228 6.67 -5.11 3.53
N PHE A 229 7.68 -5.30 4.39
CA PHE A 229 9.08 -5.21 3.97
C PHE A 229 9.52 -6.38 3.09
N PHE A 230 9.01 -7.59 3.33
CA PHE A 230 9.21 -8.70 2.40
C PHE A 230 8.60 -8.40 1.02
N HIS A 231 7.35 -7.93 0.98
CA HIS A 231 6.66 -7.57 -0.26
C HIS A 231 7.41 -6.48 -1.04
N ALA A 232 7.81 -5.41 -0.35
CA ALA A 232 8.61 -4.32 -0.89
C ALA A 232 9.95 -4.78 -1.46
N GLY A 233 10.71 -5.58 -0.69
CA GLY A 233 12.02 -6.09 -1.12
C GLY A 233 11.93 -6.95 -2.36
N PHE A 234 10.96 -7.87 -2.42
CA PHE A 234 10.75 -8.69 -3.62
C PHE A 234 10.34 -7.82 -4.83
N GLY A 235 9.46 -6.83 -4.62
CA GLY A 235 9.03 -5.89 -5.66
C GLY A 235 10.20 -5.10 -6.25
N LEU A 236 11.08 -4.57 -5.40
CA LEU A 236 12.30 -3.86 -5.83
C LEU A 236 13.26 -4.77 -6.57
N ASN A 237 13.47 -6.00 -6.09
CA ASN A 237 14.31 -6.99 -6.77
C ASN A 237 13.77 -7.32 -8.17
N THR A 238 12.45 -7.33 -8.36
CA THR A 238 11.81 -7.49 -9.68
C THR A 238 12.11 -6.29 -10.58
N ILE A 239 11.98 -5.06 -10.07
CA ILE A 239 12.31 -3.83 -10.81
C ILE A 239 13.81 -3.83 -11.21
N ILE A 240 14.71 -4.15 -10.28
CA ILE A 240 16.15 -4.27 -10.57
C ILE A 240 16.39 -5.31 -11.67
N GLY A 241 15.70 -6.46 -11.59
CA GLY A 241 15.78 -7.53 -12.59
C GLY A 241 15.43 -7.08 -14.00
N ASP A 242 14.45 -6.18 -14.13
CA ASP A 242 13.94 -5.65 -15.40
C ASP A 242 14.82 -4.58 -16.05
N PHE A 243 15.55 -3.78 -15.25
CA PHE A 243 16.29 -2.61 -15.76
C PHE A 243 17.81 -2.73 -15.71
N VAL A 244 18.36 -3.63 -14.89
CA VAL A 244 19.82 -3.78 -14.76
C VAL A 244 20.28 -4.96 -15.62
N GLU A 245 21.10 -4.69 -16.64
CA GLU A 245 21.60 -5.74 -17.53
C GLU A 245 22.83 -6.45 -16.95
N ASN A 246 23.73 -5.70 -16.30
CA ASN A 246 24.97 -6.25 -15.73
C ASN A 246 24.67 -7.21 -14.56
N THR A 247 25.01 -8.49 -14.73
CA THR A 247 24.73 -9.54 -13.74
C THR A 247 25.37 -9.28 -12.38
N ARG A 248 26.61 -8.78 -12.34
CA ARG A 248 27.29 -8.48 -11.06
C ARG A 248 26.59 -7.35 -10.33
N LEU A 249 26.28 -6.27 -11.03
CA LEU A 249 25.55 -5.13 -10.47
C LEU A 249 24.15 -5.55 -10.00
N LYS A 250 23.42 -6.35 -10.80
CA LYS A 250 22.11 -6.90 -10.43
C LYS A 250 22.17 -7.71 -9.14
N THR A 251 23.15 -8.60 -9.00
CA THR A 251 23.36 -9.39 -7.78
C THR A 251 23.66 -8.49 -6.58
N VAL A 252 24.58 -7.54 -6.73
CA VAL A 252 24.92 -6.59 -5.65
C VAL A 252 23.69 -5.81 -5.20
N LEU A 253 22.94 -5.22 -6.14
CA LEU A 253 21.73 -4.45 -5.81
C LEU A 253 20.64 -5.32 -5.15
N THR A 254 20.48 -6.57 -5.59
CA THR A 254 19.54 -7.52 -4.99
C THR A 254 19.92 -7.86 -3.55
N VAL A 255 21.21 -8.10 -3.29
CA VAL A 255 21.74 -8.36 -1.94
C VAL A 255 21.55 -7.14 -1.05
N VAL A 256 21.96 -5.95 -1.52
CA VAL A 256 21.81 -4.69 -0.77
C VAL A 256 20.34 -4.44 -0.44
N THR A 257 19.44 -4.56 -1.42
CA THR A 257 17.99 -4.39 -1.21
C THR A 257 17.50 -5.36 -0.14
N THR A 258 17.85 -6.64 -0.24
CA THR A 258 17.40 -7.66 0.72
C THR A 258 17.90 -7.38 2.13
N VAL A 259 19.16 -6.98 2.28
CA VAL A 259 19.76 -6.61 3.58
C VAL A 259 19.06 -5.39 4.16
N VAL A 260 18.90 -4.31 3.40
CA VAL A 260 18.25 -3.08 3.86
C VAL A 260 16.80 -3.35 4.30
N MET A 261 16.03 -4.10 3.50
CA MET A 261 14.64 -4.43 3.87
C MET A 261 14.58 -5.27 5.15
N THR A 262 15.52 -6.20 5.33
CA THR A 262 15.59 -7.04 6.54
C THR A 262 15.92 -6.19 7.77
N ILE A 263 16.86 -5.24 7.65
CA ILE A 263 17.21 -4.32 8.74
C ILE A 263 15.99 -3.49 9.16
N PHE A 264 15.26 -2.92 8.21
CA PHE A 264 14.08 -2.12 8.52
C PHE A 264 12.92 -2.97 9.06
N ALA A 265 12.71 -4.18 8.54
CA ALA A 265 11.74 -5.13 9.09
C ALA A 265 12.07 -5.46 10.56
N TYR A 266 13.34 -5.74 10.85
CA TYR A 266 13.82 -5.97 12.21
C TYR A 266 13.63 -4.74 13.09
N ALA A 267 14.04 -3.55 12.62
CA ALA A 267 13.93 -2.31 13.37
C ALA A 267 12.48 -1.97 13.72
N GLY A 268 11.56 -2.11 12.76
CA GLY A 268 10.12 -1.89 12.99
C GLY A 268 9.52 -2.92 13.94
N THR A 269 9.86 -4.20 13.78
CA THR A 269 9.39 -5.27 14.67
C THR A 269 9.91 -5.07 16.11
N LYS A 270 11.20 -4.73 16.25
CA LYS A 270 11.83 -4.40 17.53
C LYS A 270 11.14 -3.21 18.19
N LEU A 271 10.86 -2.15 17.44
CA LEU A 271 10.12 -0.98 17.91
C LEU A 271 8.79 -1.41 18.51
N ILE A 272 7.95 -2.12 17.76
CA ILE A 272 6.63 -2.59 18.21
C ILE A 272 6.72 -3.41 19.51
N ILE A 273 7.69 -4.32 19.60
CA ILE A 273 7.80 -5.23 20.74
C ILE A 273 8.30 -4.51 21.99
N SER A 274 9.24 -3.57 21.83
CA SER A 274 9.95 -2.96 22.96
C SER A 274 9.29 -1.71 23.54
N VAL A 275 8.45 -1.00 22.77
CA VAL A 275 7.72 0.15 23.31
C VAL A 275 6.60 -0.32 24.25
N ASN A 276 6.44 0.40 25.34
CA ASN A 276 5.39 0.22 26.34
C ASN A 276 4.96 1.61 26.84
N PRO A 277 3.75 1.74 27.43
CA PRO A 277 3.28 2.98 28.05
C PRO A 277 4.25 3.56 29.08
#